data_AF-A0A7K4JLV5-F1
#
_entry.id   AF-A0A7K4JLV5-F1
#
_cell.length_a   1.000
_cell.length_b   1.000
_cell.length_c   1.000
_cell.angle_alpha   90.00
_cell.angle_beta   90.00
_cell.angle_gamma   90.00
#
_symmetry.space_group_name_H-M   'P 1'
#
loop_
_entity.id
_entity.type
_entity.pdbx_description
1 polymer ?
#
loop_
_entity_poly.entity_id
_entity_poly.type
_entity_poly.pdbx_seq_one_letter_code
_entity_poly.pdbx_strand_id
1 'polypeptide(L)'
;RYDAAIDLFTRSCAGYCVATFILGIGDRHNSNIMVKDDGQLFHIDFGHFLDHKKKKFGYKRERVPFVLTQDFLIVISKGAQECTKTREFER
;
A
#
# COMPACT_ATOMS: atom_id res chain seq x y z
N ARG A 1 20.42 -6.51 9.18
CA ARG A 1 19.78 -5.16 9.19
C ARG A 1 18.91 -4.98 7.94
N TYR A 2 19.44 -5.27 6.75
CA TYR A 2 18.66 -5.30 5.50
C TYR A 2 17.44 -6.22 5.56
N ASP A 3 17.60 -7.51 5.90
CA ASP A 3 16.46 -8.45 5.93
C ASP A 3 15.35 -8.07 6.91
N ALA A 4 15.72 -7.50 8.06
CA ALA A 4 14.76 -7.01 9.04
C ALA A 4 13.97 -5.79 8.53
N ALA A 5 14.64 -4.89 7.80
CA ALA A 5 13.98 -3.74 7.18
C ALA A 5 13.03 -4.18 6.06
N ILE A 6 13.41 -5.17 5.24
CA ILE A 6 12.53 -5.75 4.22
C ILE A 6 11.34 -6.47 4.87
N ASP A 7 11.54 -7.27 5.92
CA ASP A 7 10.43 -7.92 6.64
C ASP A 7 9.46 -6.90 7.25
N LEU A 8 9.97 -5.81 7.84
CA LEU A 8 9.15 -4.74 8.37
C LEU A 8 8.40 -4.00 7.25
N PHE A 9 9.05 -3.76 6.11
CA PHE A 9 8.43 -3.19 4.92
C PHE A 9 7.29 -4.07 4.41
N THR A 10 7.53 -5.37 4.23
CA THR A 10 6.53 -6.32 3.73
C THR A 10 5.30 -6.37 4.64
N ARG A 11 5.51 -6.48 5.96
CA ARG A 11 4.40 -6.54 6.94
C ARG A 11 3.60 -5.24 6.97
N SER A 12 4.28 -4.10 6.99
CA SER A 12 3.62 -2.80 7.04
C SER A 12 2.90 -2.46 5.73
N CYS A 13 3.51 -2.76 4.59
CA CYS A 13 2.88 -2.67 3.27
C CYS A 13 1.61 -3.52 3.20
N ALA A 14 1.68 -4.81 3.55
CA ALA A 14 0.51 -5.70 3.55
C ALA A 14 -0.62 -5.16 4.45
N GLY A 15 -0.27 -4.72 5.67
CA GLY A 15 -1.21 -4.14 6.62
C GLY A 15 -1.93 -2.90 6.06
N TYR A 16 -1.19 -1.95 5.48
CA TYR A 16 -1.78 -0.74 4.92
C TYR A 16 -2.55 -0.98 3.61
N CYS A 17 -2.07 -1.87 2.73
CA CYS A 17 -2.80 -2.24 1.51
C CYS A 17 -4.19 -2.81 1.84
N VAL A 18 -4.29 -3.68 2.84
CA VAL A 18 -5.57 -4.24 3.30
C VAL A 18 -6.40 -3.20 4.04
N ALA A 19 -5.81 -2.46 4.98
CA ALA A 19 -6.53 -1.46 5.78
C ALA A 19 -7.13 -0.35 4.89
N THR A 20 -6.37 0.19 3.94
CA THR A 20 -6.85 1.24 3.03
C THR A 20 -7.92 0.75 2.08
N PHE A 21 -7.83 -0.50 1.62
CA PHE A 21 -8.87 -1.12 0.81
C PHE A 21 -10.18 -1.30 1.58
N ILE A 22 -10.12 -1.83 2.81
CA ILE A 22 -11.29 -2.04 3.68
C ILE A 22 -11.94 -0.70 4.06
N LEU A 23 -11.13 0.26 4.49
CA LEU A 23 -11.61 1.59 4.90
C LEU A 23 -12.03 2.46 3.71
N GLY A 24 -11.69 2.06 2.48
CA GLY A 24 -11.96 2.81 1.26
C GLY A 24 -11.22 4.15 1.22
N ILE A 25 -10.00 4.19 1.76
CA ILE A 25 -9.12 5.36 1.76
C ILE A 25 -8.57 5.52 0.33
N GLY A 26 -9.10 6.50 -0.39
CA GLY A 26 -8.70 6.82 -1.75
C GLY A 26 -7.48 7.72 -1.83
N ASP A 27 -7.12 8.12 -3.05
CA ASP A 27 -6.05 9.09 -3.32
C ASP A 27 -4.71 8.70 -2.68
N ARG A 28 -4.30 7.45 -2.91
CA ARG A 28 -3.04 6.89 -2.43
C ARG A 28 -2.02 6.96 -3.57
N HIS A 29 -1.11 7.92 -3.46
CA HIS A 29 0.00 8.17 -4.38
C HIS A 29 1.30 8.36 -3.59
N ASN A 30 2.45 8.37 -4.28
CA ASN A 30 3.77 8.33 -3.64
C ASN A 30 4.05 9.47 -2.63
N SER A 31 3.41 10.64 -2.76
CA SER A 31 3.56 11.71 -1.76
C SER A 31 2.77 11.49 -0.45
N ASN A 32 1.82 10.55 -0.43
CA ASN A 32 1.02 10.20 0.75
C ASN A 32 1.40 8.82 1.33
N ILE A 33 2.47 8.20 0.83
CA ILE A 33 3.03 6.93 1.31
C ILE A 33 4.48 7.20 1.71
N MET A 34 4.77 6.98 2.98
CA MET A 34 6.07 7.28 3.58
C MET A 34 6.74 5.99 4.04
N VAL A 35 8.08 5.99 4.07
CA VAL A 35 8.89 4.87 4.58
C VAL A 35 9.90 5.42 5.58
N LYS A 36 9.99 4.79 6.74
CA LYS A 36 10.99 5.10 7.78
C LYS A 36 12.32 4.42 7.47
N ASP A 37 13.41 4.92 8.05
CA ASP A 37 14.76 4.36 7.92
C ASP A 37 14.89 2.91 8.42
N ASP A 38 13.96 2.45 9.26
CA ASP A 38 13.88 1.07 9.74
C ASP A 38 13.16 0.12 8.76
N GLY A 39 12.60 0.65 7.66
CA GLY A 39 11.85 -0.10 6.64
C GLY A 39 10.33 -0.04 6.82
N GLN A 40 9.79 0.59 7.86
CA GLN A 40 8.35 0.65 8.07
C GLN A 40 7.65 1.57 7.05
N LEU A 41 6.72 1.02 6.28
CA LEU A 41 5.82 1.77 5.40
C LEU A 41 4.59 2.27 6.18
N PHE A 42 4.21 3.53 5.98
CA PHE A 42 3.01 4.09 6.58
C PHE A 42 2.34 5.11 5.66
N HIS A 43 1.01 5.15 5.71
CA HIS A 43 0.23 6.11 4.96
C HIS A 43 0.02 7.37 5.79
N ILE A 44 0.14 8.52 5.16
CA ILE A 44 -0.20 9.83 5.72
C ILE A 44 -1.36 10.44 4.94
N ASP A 45 -1.77 11.63 5.37
CA ASP A 45 -2.87 12.37 4.76
C ASP A 45 -4.11 11.49 4.58
N PHE A 46 -4.72 11.16 5.70
CA PHE A 46 -6.00 10.49 5.68
C PHE A 46 -7.12 11.43 5.27
N GLY A 47 -6.89 12.75 5.12
CA GLY A 47 -7.86 13.84 4.93
C GLY A 47 -8.89 13.66 3.80
N HIS A 48 -8.56 12.88 2.77
CA HIS A 48 -9.50 12.46 1.73
C HIS A 48 -10.38 11.25 2.10
N PHE A 49 -10.42 10.86 3.38
CA PHE A 49 -11.44 10.02 3.97
C PHE A 49 -12.80 10.74 3.97
N LEU A 50 -13.58 10.51 2.91
CA LEU A 50 -15.02 10.79 2.81
C LEU A 50 -15.47 12.15 2.24
N ASP A 51 -14.61 13.17 2.05
CA ASP A 51 -15.11 14.53 1.72
C ASP A 51 -15.31 14.88 0.22
N HIS A 52 -14.93 14.03 -0.74
CA HIS A 52 -15.19 14.35 -2.17
C HIS A 52 -15.57 13.15 -3.04
N LYS A 53 -16.25 12.13 -2.48
CA LYS A 53 -16.93 11.15 -3.35
C LYS A 53 -18.15 11.81 -3.98
N LYS A 54 -17.98 12.38 -5.18
CA LYS A 54 -19.07 12.92 -6.02
C LYS A 54 -20.22 11.91 -6.04
N LYS A 55 -21.34 12.25 -5.39
CA LYS A 55 -22.57 11.45 -5.46
C LYS A 55 -23.13 11.59 -6.88
N LYS A 56 -23.14 10.53 -7.69
CA LYS A 56 -23.96 10.46 -8.90
C LYS A 56 -25.20 9.62 -8.58
N PHE A 57 -26.37 10.26 -8.54
CA PHE A 57 -27.66 9.62 -8.21
C PHE A 57 -27.75 8.95 -6.83
N GLY A 58 -27.11 9.49 -5.79
CA GLY A 58 -27.30 9.01 -4.41
C GLY A 58 -26.51 7.75 -4.02
N TYR A 59 -25.78 7.13 -4.95
CA TYR A 59 -24.93 5.96 -4.67
C TYR A 59 -23.44 6.36 -4.65
N LYS A 60 -22.72 6.02 -3.56
CA LYS A 60 -21.26 6.09 -3.51
C LYS A 60 -20.69 4.97 -4.39
N ARG A 61 -20.32 5.29 -5.64
CA ARG A 61 -19.72 4.35 -6.60
C ARG A 61 -18.28 4.72 -6.86
N GLU A 62 -17.37 4.31 -5.98
CA GLU A 62 -15.95 4.18 -6.35
C GLU A 62 -15.30 3.21 -5.37
N ARG A 63 -15.02 2.00 -5.87
CA ARG A 63 -14.14 1.03 -5.20
C ARG A 63 -12.74 1.59 -5.36
N VAL A 64 -12.06 1.86 -4.25
CA VAL A 64 -10.66 2.25 -4.33
C VAL A 64 -9.89 1.02 -4.83
N PRO A 65 -9.11 1.13 -5.91
CA PRO A 65 -8.30 0.02 -6.38
C PRO A 65 -7.30 -0.38 -5.30
N PHE A 66 -7.02 -1.67 -5.21
CA PHE A 66 -5.95 -2.16 -4.34
C PHE A 66 -4.61 -1.57 -4.82
N VAL A 67 -3.89 -0.91 -3.91
CA VAL A 67 -2.63 -0.24 -4.23
C VAL A 67 -1.47 -1.13 -3.85
N LEU A 68 -0.93 -1.82 -4.84
CA LEU A 68 0.33 -2.56 -4.74
C LEU A 68 1.16 -2.22 -5.99
N THR A 69 2.13 -1.32 -5.81
CA THR A 69 2.94 -0.81 -6.92
C THR A 69 4.08 -1.78 -7.25
N GLN A 70 4.61 -1.65 -8.46
CA GLN A 70 5.79 -2.43 -8.88
C GLN A 70 7.00 -2.16 -7.97
N ASP A 71 7.14 -0.93 -7.48
CA ASP A 71 8.23 -0.56 -6.57
C ASP A 71 8.17 -1.35 -5.26
N PHE A 72 6.97 -1.55 -4.71
CA PHE A 72 6.78 -2.36 -3.50
C PHE A 72 7.12 -3.83 -3.77
N LEU A 73 6.74 -4.36 -4.92
CA LEU A 73 7.06 -5.73 -5.33
C LEU A 73 8.59 -5.94 -5.48
N ILE A 74 9.32 -4.95 -5.98
CA ILE A 74 10.78 -5.03 -6.10
C ILE A 74 11.43 -5.10 -4.71
N VAL A 75 10.95 -4.29 -3.76
CA VAL A 75 11.45 -4.31 -2.38
C VAL A 75 11.14 -5.64 -1.69
N ILE A 76 9.90 -6.12 -1.78
CA ILE A 76 9.46 -7.40 -1.19
C ILE A 76 10.26 -8.58 -1.77
N SER A 77 10.50 -8.56 -3.08
CA SER A 77 11.25 -9.61 -3.78
C SER A 77 12.78 -9.45 -3.69
N LYS A 78 13.28 -8.48 -2.90
CA LYS A 78 14.71 -8.18 -2.75
C LYS A 78 15.43 -7.96 -4.09
N GLY A 79 14.72 -7.38 -5.06
CA GLY A 79 15.26 -7.10 -6.40
C GLY A 79 15.21 -8.26 -7.40
N ALA A 80 14.46 -9.33 -7.12
CA ALA A 80 14.31 -10.45 -8.06
C ALA A 80 13.58 -10.01 -9.34
N GLN A 81 14.00 -10.56 -10.50
CA GLN A 81 13.40 -10.25 -11.80
C GLN A 81 11.95 -10.72 -11.92
N GLU A 82 11.60 -11.85 -11.28
CA GLU A 82 10.23 -12.36 -11.20
C GLU A 82 9.63 -12.12 -9.81
N CYS A 83 9.20 -10.89 -9.54
CA CYS A 83 8.80 -10.47 -8.19
C CYS A 83 7.61 -11.25 -7.62
N THR A 84 6.69 -11.72 -8.48
CA THR A 84 5.44 -12.39 -8.10
C THR A 84 5.57 -13.89 -7.85
N LYS A 85 6.71 -14.51 -8.18
CA LYS A 85 6.97 -15.94 -7.94
C LYS A 85 7.94 -16.17 -6.78
N THR A 86 8.13 -15.16 -5.93
CA THR A 86 9.03 -15.24 -4.79
C THR A 86 8.32 -15.80 -3.56
N ARG A 87 9.04 -16.56 -2.73
CA ARG A 87 8.50 -17.11 -1.47
C ARG A 87 8.12 -15.99 -0.49
N GLU A 88 8.77 -14.85 -0.64
CA GLU A 88 8.53 -13.62 0.12
C GLU A 88 7.18 -12.98 -0.25
N PHE A 89 6.72 -13.13 -1.50
CA PHE A 89 5.41 -12.64 -1.95
C PHE A 89 4.26 -13.57 -1.52
N GLU A 90 4.51 -14.88 -1.48
CA GLU A 90 3.50 -15.89 -1.09
C GLU A 90 3.28 -15.99 0.43
N ARG A 91 4.16 -15.38 1.23
CA ARG A 91 4.14 -15.41 2.70
C ARG A 91 3.14 -14.45 3.31
#